data_AF-A0A8X6WMH8-F1
#
_entry.id   AF-A0A8X6WMH8-F1
#
_cell.length_a   1.000
_cell.length_b   1.000
_cell.length_c   1.000
_cell.angle_alpha   90.00
_cell.angle_beta   90.00
_cell.angle_gamma   90.00
#
_symmetry.space_group_name_H-M   'P 1'
#
loop_
_entity.id
_entity.type
_entity.pdbx_description
1 polymer ?
#
loop_
_entity_poly.entity_id
_entity_poly.type
_entity_poly.pdbx_seq_one_letter_code
_entity_poly.pdbx_strand_id
1 'polypeptide(L)'
;MISGPKDRRQMSGYDPVLVGDAIYAVASIMAFSRLLIWCKLSSHLGPLTVSFRHMLADVARFLVLFTIIVVAFSIGMNSIYKYYENSEQCSRGGDYYHHGNEFQTLFQTGNNLFWAIFGKGEPHFADIYNCQNKTNEESMEEIIIDENRHYFTEAVGYGMWGMYHFIACLVILNMLIGMMAESYQRVQENADMEWKFACSTLWLSVFDTYSLVPPPFNLLPSIQWFMIQYNWMRTTRKGGKFAGYFTPSDKVTIHVTKRKVQQY
;
A
#
# COMPACT_ATOMS: atom_id res chain seq x y z
N MET A 1 -5.42 2.70 41.46
CA MET A 1 -5.76 1.32 41.06
C MET A 1 -5.25 1.12 39.64
N ILE A 2 -4.17 0.35 39.48
CA ILE A 2 -3.70 -0.04 38.15
C ILE A 2 -4.75 -1.03 37.64
N SER A 3 -5.58 -0.62 36.68
CA SER A 3 -6.55 -1.52 36.07
C SER A 3 -5.80 -2.74 35.55
N GLY A 4 -6.23 -3.94 35.96
CA GLY A 4 -5.68 -5.20 35.47
C GLY A 4 -5.71 -5.29 33.94
N PRO A 5 -5.09 -6.31 33.33
CA PRO A 5 -5.03 -6.45 31.88
C PRO A 5 -6.44 -6.42 31.30
N LYS A 6 -6.78 -5.35 30.56
CA LYS A 6 -8.05 -5.22 29.85
C LYS A 6 -8.07 -6.24 28.71
N ASP A 7 -9.21 -6.89 28.52
CA ASP A 7 -9.42 -7.77 27.37
C ASP A 7 -9.32 -6.97 26.06
N ARG A 8 -8.66 -7.54 25.04
CA ARG A 8 -8.35 -6.86 23.77
C ARG A 8 -9.59 -6.34 23.06
N ARG A 9 -10.71 -7.03 23.20
CA ARG A 9 -12.00 -6.66 22.59
C ARG A 9 -12.64 -5.41 23.22
N GLN A 10 -12.22 -5.03 24.42
CA GLN A 10 -12.78 -3.90 25.17
C GLN A 10 -11.90 -2.64 25.08
N MET A 11 -10.78 -2.71 24.35
CA MET A 11 -9.89 -1.57 24.12
C MET A 11 -10.52 -0.57 23.15
N SER A 12 -10.23 0.71 23.33
CA SER A 12 -10.63 1.74 22.37
C SER A 12 -9.96 1.50 21.01
N GLY A 13 -10.63 1.82 19.90
CA GLY A 13 -10.09 1.58 18.55
C GLY A 13 -8.73 2.24 18.26
N TYR A 14 -8.38 3.29 18.99
CA TYR A 14 -7.09 4.01 18.89
C TYR A 14 -6.15 3.74 20.07
N ASP A 15 -6.34 2.63 20.80
CA ASP A 15 -5.43 2.25 21.88
C ASP A 15 -4.02 2.03 21.30
N PRO A 16 -2.97 2.62 21.91
CA PRO A 16 -1.59 2.49 21.43
C PRO A 16 -1.14 1.04 21.26
N VAL A 17 -1.70 0.09 22.01
CA VAL A 17 -1.37 -1.35 21.86
C VAL A 17 -1.86 -1.88 20.51
N LEU A 18 -3.09 -1.55 20.09
CA LEU A 18 -3.65 -1.99 18.80
C LEU A 18 -2.90 -1.35 17.63
N VAL A 19 -2.58 -0.06 17.75
CA VAL A 19 -1.78 0.66 16.75
C VAL A 19 -0.38 0.05 16.64
N GLY A 20 0.24 -0.31 17.77
CA GLY A 20 1.53 -1.00 17.82
C GLY A 20 1.51 -2.35 17.11
N ASP A 21 0.51 -3.19 17.40
CA ASP A 21 0.33 -4.49 16.75
C ASP A 21 0.11 -4.35 15.23
N ALA A 22 -0.67 -3.34 14.80
CA ALA A 22 -0.89 -3.07 13.38
C ALA A 22 0.39 -2.61 12.65
N ILE A 23 1.15 -1.68 13.25
CA ILE A 23 2.43 -1.22 12.70
C ILE A 23 3.44 -2.38 12.68
N TYR A 24 3.46 -3.23 13.71
CA TYR A 24 4.30 -4.42 13.75
C TYR A 24 3.99 -5.40 12.62
N ALA A 25 2.71 -5.63 12.32
CA ALA A 25 2.29 -6.48 11.20
C ALA A 25 2.79 -5.93 9.85
N VAL A 26 2.61 -4.63 9.60
CA VAL A 26 3.10 -3.97 8.38
C VAL A 26 4.63 -4.02 8.30
N ALA A 27 5.32 -3.72 9.41
CA ALA A 27 6.78 -3.77 9.49
C ALA A 27 7.32 -5.18 9.24
N SER A 28 6.62 -6.22 9.69
CA SER A 28 6.98 -7.62 9.44
C SER A 28 6.91 -7.95 7.96
N ILE A 29 5.85 -7.54 7.26
CA ILE A 29 5.73 -7.71 5.79
C ILE A 29 6.88 -6.97 5.08
N MET A 30 7.18 -5.73 5.48
CA MET A 30 8.31 -4.97 4.92
C MET A 30 9.67 -5.60 5.23
N ALA A 31 9.83 -6.26 6.38
CA ALA A 31 11.05 -6.97 6.74
C ALA A 31 11.24 -8.21 5.84
N PHE A 32 10.17 -9.00 5.63
CA PHE A 32 10.23 -10.16 4.73
C PHE A 32 10.38 -9.77 3.26
N SER A 33 9.84 -8.63 2.82
CA SER A 33 10.04 -8.15 1.44
C SER A 33 11.50 -7.80 1.14
N ARG A 34 12.34 -7.55 2.16
CA ARG A 34 13.80 -7.41 1.96
C ARG A 34 14.45 -8.68 1.44
N LEU A 35 13.83 -9.86 1.59
CA LEU A 35 14.33 -11.09 0.99
C LEU A 35 14.38 -11.03 -0.54
N LEU A 36 13.65 -10.11 -1.19
CA LEU A 36 13.76 -9.83 -2.62
C LEU A 36 15.18 -9.40 -3.04
N ILE A 37 16.04 -8.97 -2.11
CA ILE A 37 17.45 -8.72 -2.38
C ILE A 37 18.18 -9.99 -2.83
N TRP A 38 17.79 -11.17 -2.32
CA TRP A 38 18.36 -12.44 -2.78
C TRP A 38 17.97 -12.76 -4.23
N CYS A 39 16.73 -12.42 -4.64
CA CYS A 39 16.31 -12.52 -6.03
C CYS A 39 17.14 -11.61 -6.94
N LYS A 40 17.57 -10.43 -6.46
CA LYS A 40 18.46 -9.53 -7.21
C LYS A 40 19.87 -10.09 -7.40
N LEU A 41 20.35 -10.93 -6.49
CA LEU A 41 21.68 -11.53 -6.58
C LEU A 41 21.73 -12.74 -7.53
N SER A 42 20.58 -13.41 -7.74
CA SER A 42 20.47 -14.50 -8.69
C SER A 42 20.67 -14.03 -10.13
N SER A 43 21.44 -14.78 -10.90
CA SER A 43 21.69 -14.52 -12.32
C SER A 43 20.47 -14.65 -13.21
N HIS A 44 19.45 -15.42 -12.81
CA HIS A 44 18.21 -15.58 -13.59
C HIS A 44 17.11 -14.60 -13.14
N LEU A 45 16.99 -14.32 -11.84
CA LEU A 45 15.94 -13.45 -11.30
C LEU A 45 16.36 -11.97 -11.24
N GLY A 46 17.66 -11.70 -11.33
CA GLY A 46 18.24 -10.37 -11.28
C GLY A 46 17.73 -9.43 -12.38
N PRO A 47 17.93 -9.79 -13.67
CA PRO A 47 17.44 -8.99 -14.79
C PRO A 47 15.92 -8.78 -14.74
N LEU A 48 15.16 -9.83 -14.37
CA LEU A 48 13.70 -9.73 -14.21
C LEU A 48 13.29 -8.71 -13.14
N THR A 49 14.02 -8.65 -12.02
CA THR A 49 13.75 -7.69 -10.95
C THR A 49 14.07 -6.25 -11.39
N VAL A 50 15.11 -6.07 -12.21
CA VAL A 50 15.46 -4.76 -12.80
C VAL A 50 14.39 -4.30 -13.78
N SER A 51 13.91 -5.20 -14.65
CA SER A 51 12.81 -4.90 -15.56
C SER A 51 11.52 -4.56 -14.80
N PHE A 52 11.19 -5.34 -13.76
CA PHE A 52 10.00 -5.11 -12.92
C PHE A 52 9.98 -3.71 -12.30
N ARG A 53 11.13 -3.22 -11.80
CA ARG A 53 11.23 -1.87 -11.22
C ARG A 53 10.88 -0.77 -12.23
N HIS A 54 11.34 -0.89 -13.47
CA HIS A 54 11.06 0.10 -14.51
C HIS A 54 9.61 0.04 -14.97
N MET A 55 9.09 -1.17 -15.20
CA MET A 55 7.69 -1.38 -15.53
C MET A 55 6.75 -0.83 -14.45
N LEU A 56 7.11 -0.97 -13.16
CA LEU A 56 6.32 -0.46 -12.04
C LEU A 56 6.10 1.06 -12.12
N ALA A 57 7.07 1.83 -12.64
CA ALA A 57 6.90 3.27 -12.83
C ALA A 57 5.87 3.60 -13.92
N ASP A 58 5.85 2.80 -15.00
CA ASP A 58 4.85 2.93 -16.06
C ASP A 58 3.45 2.48 -15.59
N VAL A 59 3.36 1.42 -14.78
CA VAL A 59 2.11 1.05 -14.06
C VAL A 59 1.63 2.17 -13.17
N ALA A 60 2.51 2.80 -12.40
CA ALA A 60 2.12 3.86 -11.48
C ALA A 60 1.48 5.05 -12.21
N ARG A 61 2.02 5.43 -13.38
CA ARG A 61 1.41 6.45 -14.25
C ARG A 61 0.02 6.03 -14.73
N PHE A 62 -0.15 4.75 -15.08
CA PHE A 62 -1.45 4.23 -15.49
C PHE A 62 -2.47 4.16 -14.34
N LEU A 63 -2.01 3.82 -13.12
CA LEU A 63 -2.86 3.81 -11.93
C LEU A 63 -3.46 5.19 -11.63
N VAL A 64 -2.79 6.29 -12.00
CA VAL A 64 -3.35 7.64 -11.90
C VAL A 64 -4.58 7.80 -12.81
N LEU A 65 -4.53 7.29 -14.05
CA LEU A 65 -5.69 7.33 -14.94
C LEU A 65 -6.83 6.47 -14.38
N PHE A 66 -6.49 5.31 -13.82
CA PHE A 66 -7.44 4.43 -13.19
C PHE A 66 -8.14 5.08 -11.98
N THR A 67 -7.39 5.75 -11.08
CA THR A 67 -7.99 6.41 -9.91
C THR A 67 -8.91 7.57 -10.30
N ILE A 68 -8.60 8.33 -11.36
CA ILE A 68 -9.50 9.37 -11.89
C ILE A 68 -10.86 8.78 -12.26
N ILE A 69 -10.86 7.62 -12.92
CA ILE A 69 -12.09 6.94 -13.35
C ILE A 69 -12.86 6.42 -12.14
N VAL A 70 -12.19 5.77 -11.19
CA VAL A 70 -12.83 5.31 -9.94
C VAL A 70 -13.48 6.48 -9.21
N VAL A 71 -12.80 7.62 -9.08
CA VAL A 71 -13.35 8.81 -8.41
C VAL A 71 -14.55 9.37 -9.17
N ALA A 72 -14.50 9.44 -10.50
CA ALA A 72 -15.62 9.92 -11.32
C ALA A 72 -16.86 9.04 -11.16
N PHE A 73 -16.72 7.71 -11.24
CA PHE A 73 -17.81 6.78 -10.99
C PHE A 73 -18.26 6.78 -9.53
N SER A 74 -17.35 6.98 -8.57
CA SER A 74 -17.69 7.09 -7.14
C SER A 74 -18.60 8.29 -6.90
N ILE A 75 -18.29 9.45 -7.48
CA ILE A 75 -19.12 10.65 -7.36
C ILE A 75 -20.48 10.42 -8.03
N GLY A 76 -20.50 9.82 -9.22
CA GLY A 76 -21.73 9.51 -9.94
C GLY A 76 -22.66 8.58 -9.17
N MET A 77 -22.16 7.43 -8.71
CA MET A 77 -22.93 6.47 -7.93
C MET A 77 -23.37 7.09 -6.60
N ASN A 78 -22.47 7.72 -5.86
CA ASN A 78 -22.80 8.37 -4.58
C ASN A 78 -23.90 9.43 -4.72
N SER A 79 -23.95 10.16 -5.84
CA SER A 79 -24.99 11.17 -6.08
C SER A 79 -26.41 10.58 -6.18
N ILE A 80 -26.53 9.33 -6.62
CA ILE A 80 -27.80 8.60 -6.72
C ILE A 80 -28.11 7.91 -5.40
N TYR A 81 -27.15 7.18 -4.83
CA TYR A 81 -27.37 6.30 -3.68
C TYR A 81 -27.40 7.04 -2.33
N LYS A 82 -26.86 8.25 -2.22
CA LYS A 82 -26.89 9.04 -0.97
C LYS A 82 -28.32 9.32 -0.45
N TYR A 83 -29.31 9.45 -1.34
CA TYR A 83 -30.68 9.74 -0.93
C TYR A 83 -31.40 8.52 -0.31
N TYR A 84 -30.81 7.34 -0.40
CA TYR A 84 -31.33 6.09 0.12
C TYR A 84 -30.63 5.65 1.43
N GLU A 85 -30.01 6.59 2.17
CA GLU A 85 -29.25 6.33 3.40
C GLU A 85 -30.11 5.87 4.59
N ASN A 86 -31.41 6.20 4.61
CA ASN A 86 -32.29 6.01 5.77
C ASN A 86 -33.47 5.05 5.53
N SER A 87 -33.42 4.19 4.50
CA SER A 87 -34.41 3.11 4.38
C SER A 87 -34.14 2.07 5.46
N GLU A 88 -35.03 1.97 6.44
CA GLU A 88 -34.95 1.01 7.55
C GLU A 88 -34.82 -0.44 7.04
N GLN A 89 -34.31 -1.33 7.90
CA GLN A 89 -34.10 -2.75 7.59
C GLN A 89 -35.40 -3.39 7.11
N CYS A 90 -35.48 -3.64 5.81
CA CYS A 90 -36.61 -4.31 5.19
C CYS A 90 -36.64 -5.78 5.63
N SER A 91 -37.67 -6.20 6.37
CA SER A 91 -37.90 -7.63 6.62
C SER A 91 -39.02 -8.13 5.72
N ARG A 92 -38.77 -9.20 4.95
CA ARG A 92 -39.81 -9.89 4.19
C ARG A 92 -39.85 -11.35 4.64
N GLY A 93 -40.94 -11.75 5.28
CA GLY A 93 -41.18 -13.15 5.65
C GLY A 93 -40.18 -13.75 6.65
N GLY A 94 -39.53 -12.93 7.49
CA GLY A 94 -38.53 -13.37 8.47
C GLY A 94 -37.08 -13.27 7.99
N ASP A 95 -36.86 -12.97 6.70
CA ASP A 95 -35.53 -12.67 6.16
C ASP A 95 -35.26 -11.16 6.24
N TYR A 96 -34.13 -10.81 6.84
CA TYR A 96 -33.65 -9.42 6.94
C TYR A 96 -32.88 -9.05 5.67
N TYR A 97 -33.39 -8.10 4.90
CA TYR A 97 -32.69 -7.50 3.77
C TYR A 97 -31.93 -6.29 4.29
N HIS A 98 -30.64 -6.45 4.51
CA HIS A 98 -29.77 -5.35 4.86
C HIS A 98 -29.61 -4.44 3.64
N HIS A 99 -30.10 -3.21 3.75
CA HIS A 99 -29.58 -2.13 2.94
C HIS A 99 -28.14 -1.93 3.32
N GLY A 100 -27.25 -2.36 2.44
CA GLY A 100 -25.85 -2.15 2.66
C GLY A 100 -25.50 -0.68 2.35
N ASN A 101 -24.62 -0.13 3.16
CA ASN A 101 -24.20 1.27 3.05
C ASN A 101 -23.16 1.45 1.94
N GLU A 102 -23.17 0.58 0.91
CA GLU A 102 -22.03 0.39 0.00
C GLU A 102 -21.73 1.63 -0.85
N PHE A 103 -22.76 2.40 -1.19
CA PHE A 103 -22.65 3.51 -2.14
C PHE A 103 -23.08 4.87 -1.56
N GLN A 104 -23.31 4.94 -0.25
CA GLN A 104 -23.87 6.14 0.41
C GLN A 104 -22.81 7.19 0.77
N THR A 105 -21.57 6.77 1.02
CA THR A 105 -20.45 7.69 1.25
C THR A 105 -19.40 7.54 0.16
N LEU A 106 -18.83 8.67 -0.29
CA LEU A 106 -17.82 8.69 -1.36
C LEU A 106 -16.66 7.71 -1.13
N PHE A 107 -16.21 7.58 0.12
CA PHE A 107 -15.10 6.68 0.46
C PHE A 107 -15.52 5.21 0.40
N GLN A 108 -16.72 4.86 0.88
CA GLN A 108 -17.25 3.49 0.77
C GLN A 108 -17.52 3.13 -0.69
N THR A 109 -18.15 4.03 -1.46
CA THR A 109 -18.38 3.85 -2.89
C THR A 109 -17.07 3.60 -3.63
N GLY A 110 -16.03 4.39 -3.35
CA GLY A 110 -14.71 4.21 -3.95
C GLY A 110 -14.04 2.89 -3.55
N ASN A 111 -14.12 2.50 -2.28
CA ASN A 111 -13.59 1.21 -1.81
C ASN A 111 -14.32 0.04 -2.49
N ASN A 112 -15.63 0.12 -2.62
CA ASN A 112 -16.42 -0.94 -3.25
C ASN A 112 -16.18 -1.04 -4.75
N LEU A 113 -16.06 0.09 -5.46
CA LEU A 113 -15.66 0.09 -6.86
C LEU A 113 -14.24 -0.48 -7.05
N PHE A 114 -13.31 -0.18 -6.14
CA PHE A 114 -11.97 -0.79 -6.17
C PHE A 114 -12.02 -2.31 -6.03
N TRP A 115 -12.77 -2.83 -5.04
CA TRP A 115 -12.93 -4.27 -4.83
C TRP A 115 -13.75 -4.95 -5.93
N ALA A 116 -14.62 -4.21 -6.61
CA ALA A 116 -15.44 -4.72 -7.70
C ALA A 116 -14.61 -5.29 -8.86
N ILE A 117 -13.45 -4.69 -9.15
CA ILE A 117 -12.53 -5.21 -10.19
C ILE A 117 -12.02 -6.61 -9.88
N PHE A 118 -11.86 -6.93 -8.59
CA PHE A 118 -11.43 -8.26 -8.14
C PHE A 118 -12.60 -9.25 -8.02
N GLY A 119 -13.80 -8.88 -8.49
CA GLY A 119 -15.00 -9.72 -8.42
C GLY A 119 -15.67 -9.74 -7.05
N LYS A 120 -15.37 -8.77 -6.18
CA LYS A 120 -16.01 -8.61 -4.86
C LYS A 120 -17.16 -7.61 -4.82
N GLY A 121 -17.47 -6.98 -5.95
CA GLY A 121 -18.63 -6.11 -6.11
C GLY A 121 -19.78 -6.96 -6.62
N GLU A 122 -20.70 -7.34 -5.75
CA GLU A 122 -21.89 -8.06 -6.16
C GLU A 122 -22.90 -7.08 -6.78
N PRO A 123 -23.66 -7.50 -7.81
CA PRO A 123 -24.63 -6.63 -8.47
C PRO A 123 -25.78 -6.22 -7.53
N HIS A 124 -26.09 -7.04 -6.52
CA HIS A 124 -27.16 -6.78 -5.55
C HIS A 124 -26.91 -5.51 -4.70
N PHE A 125 -25.67 -5.01 -4.64
CA PHE A 125 -25.37 -3.73 -3.97
C PHE A 125 -26.01 -2.53 -4.68
N ALA A 126 -26.42 -2.69 -5.94
CA ALA A 126 -27.12 -1.65 -6.69
C ALA A 126 -28.64 -1.64 -6.44
N ASP A 127 -29.17 -2.62 -5.69
CA ASP A 127 -30.60 -2.73 -5.41
C ASP A 127 -31.08 -1.58 -4.53
N ILE A 128 -32.23 -1.02 -4.91
CA ILE A 128 -32.92 0.02 -4.16
C ILE A 128 -34.26 -0.55 -3.70
N TYR A 129 -34.40 -0.74 -2.39
CA TYR A 129 -35.65 -1.11 -1.75
C TYR A 129 -36.15 0.11 -0.97
N ASN A 130 -37.42 0.47 -1.16
CA ASN A 130 -38.07 1.46 -0.34
C ASN A 130 -38.98 0.71 0.64
N CYS A 131 -38.65 0.77 1.92
CA CYS A 131 -39.51 0.27 2.98
C CYS A 131 -40.20 1.45 3.65
N GLN A 132 -41.53 1.43 3.63
CA GLN A 132 -42.35 2.42 4.32
C GLN A 132 -42.97 1.76 5.55
N ASN A 133 -42.75 2.36 6.71
CA ASN A 133 -43.48 2.00 7.93
C ASN A 133 -44.96 2.38 7.75
N LYS A 134 -45.82 1.40 7.48
CA LYS A 134 -47.26 1.59 7.64
C LYS A 134 -47.58 1.43 9.13
N THR A 135 -47.61 2.54 9.86
CA THR A 135 -48.23 2.59 11.19
C THR A 135 -49.75 2.53 11.03
N ASN A 136 -50.28 1.34 10.77
CA ASN A 136 -51.68 1.07 11.11
C ASN A 136 -51.66 0.36 12.45
N GLU A 137 -52.20 1.04 13.47
CA GLU A 137 -52.53 0.44 14.76
C GLU A 137 -53.31 -0.87 14.51
N GLU A 138 -52.89 -1.93 15.22
CA GLU A 138 -53.56 -3.24 15.28
C GLU A 138 -53.31 -4.21 14.11
N SER A 139 -52.06 -4.58 13.85
CA SER A 139 -51.62 -5.99 13.72
C SER A 139 -50.16 -6.05 13.25
N MET A 140 -49.38 -6.94 13.90
CA MET A 140 -48.07 -7.49 13.52
C MET A 140 -47.20 -6.65 12.56
N GLU A 141 -46.06 -6.16 13.02
CA GLU A 141 -44.99 -5.53 12.21
C GLU A 141 -44.60 -6.41 11.00
N GLU A 142 -45.30 -6.25 9.88
CA GLU A 142 -44.87 -6.72 8.58
C GLU A 142 -44.49 -5.48 7.77
N ILE A 143 -43.19 -5.26 7.59
CA ILE A 143 -42.65 -4.20 6.74
C ILE A 143 -42.97 -4.60 5.30
N ILE A 144 -44.12 -4.14 4.79
CA ILE A 144 -44.51 -4.35 3.39
C ILE A 144 -43.66 -3.42 2.53
N ILE A 145 -42.75 -3.99 1.73
CA ILE A 145 -41.97 -3.29 0.70
C ILE A 145 -42.96 -2.52 -0.19
N ASP A 146 -42.90 -1.19 -0.21
CA ASP A 146 -43.85 -0.36 -0.95
C ASP A 146 -43.59 -0.54 -2.45
N GLU A 147 -44.66 -0.68 -3.24
CA GLU A 147 -44.61 -0.96 -4.69
C GLU A 147 -44.05 0.21 -5.53
N ASN A 148 -43.65 1.32 -4.90
CA ASN A 148 -42.94 2.42 -5.54
C ASN A 148 -41.46 2.08 -5.77
N ARG A 149 -41.21 1.00 -6.53
CA ARG A 149 -39.87 0.67 -7.02
C ARG A 149 -39.42 1.81 -7.93
N HIS A 150 -38.33 2.48 -7.57
CA HIS A 150 -37.65 3.42 -8.46
C HIS A 150 -36.92 2.66 -9.57
N TYR A 151 -37.67 1.97 -10.43
CA TYR A 151 -37.15 1.12 -11.51
C TYR A 151 -36.17 1.87 -12.41
N PHE A 152 -36.43 3.15 -12.67
CA PHE A 152 -35.53 3.99 -13.45
C PHE A 152 -34.18 4.19 -12.75
N THR A 153 -34.18 4.53 -11.47
CA THR A 153 -32.95 4.77 -10.70
C THR A 153 -32.15 3.48 -10.52
N GLU A 154 -32.83 2.37 -10.26
CA GLU A 154 -32.24 1.03 -10.18
C GLU A 154 -31.60 0.62 -11.53
N ALA A 155 -32.32 0.79 -12.64
CA ALA A 155 -31.80 0.52 -13.98
C ALA A 155 -30.57 1.38 -14.32
N VAL A 156 -30.58 2.66 -13.94
CA VAL A 156 -29.42 3.56 -14.10
C VAL A 156 -28.24 3.10 -13.22
N GLY A 157 -28.49 2.70 -11.98
CA GLY A 157 -27.47 2.14 -11.08
C GLY A 157 -26.80 0.89 -11.64
N TYR A 158 -27.60 -0.07 -12.12
CA TYR A 158 -27.10 -1.25 -12.83
C TYR A 158 -26.34 -0.90 -14.11
N GLY A 159 -26.83 0.07 -14.89
CA GLY A 159 -26.16 0.56 -16.09
C GLY A 159 -24.79 1.19 -15.79
N MET A 160 -24.71 2.04 -14.76
CA MET A 160 -23.46 2.67 -14.33
C MET A 160 -22.47 1.64 -13.78
N TRP A 161 -22.94 0.68 -12.99
CA TRP A 161 -22.13 -0.42 -12.47
C TRP A 161 -21.57 -1.32 -13.59
N GLY A 162 -22.40 -1.66 -14.58
CA GLY A 162 -22.00 -2.44 -15.74
C GLY A 162 -21.02 -1.68 -16.65
N MET A 163 -21.27 -0.39 -16.89
CA MET A 163 -20.37 0.48 -17.65
C MET A 163 -19.01 0.61 -16.97
N TYR A 164 -18.99 0.76 -15.65
CA TYR A 164 -17.75 0.77 -14.87
C TYR A 164 -16.94 -0.52 -15.09
N HIS A 165 -17.57 -1.69 -14.99
CA HIS A 165 -16.89 -2.97 -15.23
C HIS A 165 -16.39 -3.11 -16.66
N PHE A 166 -17.18 -2.68 -17.65
CA PHE A 166 -16.76 -2.69 -19.05
C PHE A 166 -15.49 -1.85 -19.24
N ILE A 167 -15.49 -0.60 -18.75
CA ILE A 167 -14.35 0.30 -18.88
C ILE A 167 -13.15 -0.20 -18.06
N ALA A 168 -13.33 -0.51 -16.77
CA ALA A 168 -12.26 -0.87 -15.86
C ALA A 168 -11.63 -2.24 -16.17
N CYS A 169 -12.46 -3.26 -16.39
CA CYS A 169 -11.97 -4.64 -16.57
C CYS A 169 -11.69 -4.99 -18.04
N LEU A 170 -12.44 -4.46 -19.01
CA LEU A 170 -12.24 -4.84 -20.42
C LEU A 170 -11.40 -3.84 -21.20
N VAL A 171 -11.46 -2.54 -20.90
CA VAL A 171 -10.66 -1.55 -21.62
C VAL A 171 -9.35 -1.30 -20.89
N ILE A 172 -9.42 -0.82 -19.65
CA ILE A 172 -8.26 -0.38 -18.87
C ILE A 172 -7.31 -1.54 -18.58
N LEU A 173 -7.80 -2.66 -18.05
CA LEU A 173 -6.94 -3.81 -17.74
C LEU A 173 -6.23 -4.36 -18.99
N ASN A 174 -6.93 -4.43 -20.13
CA ASN A 174 -6.34 -4.88 -21.39
C ASN A 174 -5.30 -3.89 -21.94
N MET A 175 -5.53 -2.58 -21.79
CA MET A 175 -4.54 -1.56 -22.11
C MET A 175 -3.32 -1.62 -21.17
N LEU A 176 -3.52 -1.91 -19.88
CA LEU A 176 -2.44 -2.09 -18.91
C LEU A 176 -1.53 -3.26 -19.30
N ILE A 177 -2.12 -4.41 -19.63
CA ILE A 177 -1.35 -5.57 -20.11
C ILE A 177 -0.58 -5.21 -21.39
N GLY A 178 -1.22 -4.50 -22.32
CA GLY A 178 -0.59 -4.04 -23.56
C GLY A 178 0.64 -3.16 -23.31
N MET A 179 0.50 -2.10 -22.51
CA MET A 179 1.63 -1.21 -22.19
C MET A 179 2.72 -1.92 -21.39
N MET A 180 2.35 -2.86 -20.50
CA MET A 180 3.31 -3.65 -19.74
C MET A 180 4.15 -4.55 -20.66
N ALA A 181 3.54 -5.16 -21.68
CA ALA A 181 4.25 -5.97 -22.65
C ALA A 181 5.25 -5.14 -23.47
N GLU A 182 4.83 -3.96 -23.96
CA GLU A 182 5.71 -3.04 -24.69
C GLU A 182 6.85 -2.53 -23.80
N SER A 183 6.54 -2.11 -22.57
CA SER A 183 7.57 -1.66 -21.62
C SER A 183 8.53 -2.78 -21.25
N TYR A 184 8.06 -4.02 -21.13
CA TYR A 184 8.93 -5.17 -20.84
C TYR A 184 9.96 -5.36 -21.95
N GLN A 185 9.52 -5.36 -23.21
CA GLN A 185 10.41 -5.50 -24.37
C GLN A 185 11.44 -4.36 -24.42
N ARG A 186 11.01 -3.11 -24.22
CA ARG A 186 11.90 -1.93 -24.22
C ARG A 186 12.97 -2.00 -23.12
N VAL A 187 12.65 -2.51 -21.94
CA VAL A 187 13.58 -2.54 -20.80
C VAL A 187 14.49 -3.78 -20.84
N GLN A 188 14.03 -4.89 -21.41
CA GLN A 188 14.78 -6.15 -21.40
C GLN A 188 16.14 -6.06 -22.11
N GLU A 189 16.27 -5.24 -23.16
CA GLU A 189 17.52 -5.10 -23.93
C GLU A 189 18.70 -4.58 -23.08
N ASN A 190 18.44 -3.70 -22.11
CA ASN A 190 19.46 -3.11 -21.24
C ASN A 190 19.48 -3.70 -19.82
N ALA A 191 18.47 -4.51 -19.47
CA ALA A 191 18.27 -5.03 -18.12
C ALA A 191 19.48 -5.82 -17.59
N ASP A 192 20.14 -6.60 -18.44
CA ASP A 192 21.33 -7.39 -18.05
C ASP A 192 22.53 -6.50 -17.69
N MET A 193 22.74 -5.42 -18.43
CA MET A 193 23.84 -4.49 -18.17
C MET A 193 23.57 -3.72 -16.87
N GLU A 194 22.35 -3.21 -16.71
CA GLU A 194 21.93 -2.52 -15.50
C GLU A 194 21.97 -3.42 -14.27
N TRP A 195 21.56 -4.68 -14.41
CA TRP A 195 21.65 -5.68 -13.35
C TRP A 195 23.10 -5.91 -12.92
N LYS A 196 24.02 -6.12 -13.87
CA LYS A 196 25.45 -6.29 -13.56
C LYS A 196 26.04 -5.06 -12.87
N PHE A 197 25.65 -3.86 -13.29
CA PHE A 197 26.05 -2.60 -12.65
C PHE A 197 25.48 -2.46 -11.22
N ALA A 198 24.22 -2.84 -11.01
CA ALA A 198 23.61 -2.84 -9.69
C ALA A 198 24.27 -3.86 -8.75
N CYS A 199 24.57 -5.06 -9.26
CA CYS A 199 25.29 -6.10 -8.53
C CYS A 199 26.70 -5.66 -8.16
N SER A 200 27.47 -5.07 -9.07
CA SER A 200 28.81 -4.57 -8.75
C SER A 200 28.79 -3.46 -7.72
N THR A 201 27.82 -2.54 -7.79
CA THR A 201 27.60 -1.49 -6.79
C THR A 201 27.28 -2.09 -5.41
N LEU A 202 26.46 -3.15 -5.36
CA LEU A 202 26.16 -3.86 -4.12
C LEU A 202 27.43 -4.50 -3.53
N TRP A 203 28.24 -5.18 -4.35
CA TRP A 203 29.51 -5.75 -3.90
C TRP A 203 30.48 -4.68 -3.39
N LEU A 204 30.61 -3.54 -4.09
CA LEU A 204 31.41 -2.41 -3.63
C LEU A 204 30.95 -1.89 -2.27
N SER A 205 29.63 -1.80 -2.04
CA SER A 205 29.11 -1.37 -0.74
C SER A 205 29.47 -2.31 0.41
N VAL A 206 29.61 -3.61 0.13
CA VAL A 206 30.06 -4.61 1.11
C VAL A 206 31.56 -4.44 1.40
N PHE A 207 32.36 -4.09 0.39
CA PHE A 207 33.81 -3.91 0.55
C PHE A 207 34.19 -2.57 1.20
N ASP A 208 33.48 -1.48 0.91
CA ASP A 208 33.76 -0.15 1.47
C ASP A 208 33.30 0.02 2.93
N THR A 209 32.39 -0.83 3.40
CA THR A 209 31.87 -0.75 4.77
C THR A 209 32.89 -1.32 5.76
N TYR A 210 33.63 -0.44 6.46
CA TYR A 210 34.54 -0.79 7.56
C TYR A 210 33.89 -1.53 8.75
N SER A 211 32.56 -1.68 8.76
CA SER A 211 31.83 -2.48 9.74
C SER A 211 31.60 -3.89 9.20
N LEU A 212 32.61 -4.74 9.41
CA LEU A 212 32.62 -6.16 8.99
C LEU A 212 31.63 -7.06 9.76
N VAL A 213 30.88 -6.52 10.72
CA VAL A 213 29.99 -7.31 11.58
C VAL A 213 28.54 -7.25 11.09
N PRO A 214 27.92 -8.40 10.74
CA PRO A 214 26.50 -8.42 10.40
C PRO A 214 25.63 -8.11 11.63
N PRO A 215 24.44 -7.50 11.49
CA PRO A 215 23.44 -7.50 12.56
C PRO A 215 23.16 -8.95 13.01
N PRO A 216 23.04 -9.27 14.31
CA PRO A 216 22.96 -8.38 15.49
C PRO A 216 24.31 -7.95 16.08
N PHE A 217 25.43 -8.46 15.58
CA PHE A 217 26.76 -8.25 16.17
C PHE A 217 27.27 -6.82 16.05
N ASN A 218 26.66 -6.02 15.17
CA ASN A 218 26.86 -4.57 15.11
C ASN A 218 26.37 -3.81 16.37
N LEU A 219 25.56 -4.43 17.22
CA LEU A 219 25.10 -3.82 18.48
C LEU A 219 26.13 -3.92 19.61
N LEU A 220 27.13 -4.79 19.47
CA LEU A 220 28.19 -4.92 20.48
C LEU A 220 29.20 -3.79 20.28
N PRO A 221 29.38 -2.88 21.25
CA PRO A 221 30.39 -1.84 21.14
C PRO A 221 31.77 -2.47 21.03
N SER A 222 32.56 -2.03 20.06
CA SER A 222 33.96 -2.45 19.93
C SER A 222 34.75 -2.09 21.20
N ILE A 223 35.70 -2.95 21.58
CA ILE A 223 36.66 -2.68 22.67
C ILE A 223 37.37 -1.34 22.45
N GLN A 224 37.63 -0.95 21.20
CA GLN A 224 38.21 0.35 20.85
C GLN A 224 37.27 1.52 21.22
N TRP A 225 35.96 1.37 21.02
CA TRP A 225 34.98 2.36 21.46
C TRP A 225 35.01 2.51 22.98
N PHE A 226 35.09 1.39 23.72
CA PHE A 226 35.21 1.42 25.17
C PHE A 226 36.50 2.11 25.65
N MET A 227 37.63 1.86 24.97
CA MET A 227 38.91 2.55 25.24
C MET A 227 38.83 4.05 24.96
N ILE A 228 38.16 4.47 23.88
CA ILE A 228 37.96 5.89 23.54
C ILE A 228 37.08 6.56 24.61
N GLN A 229 35.98 5.91 25.03
CA GLN A 229 35.09 6.43 26.07
C GLN A 229 35.80 6.50 27.44
N TYR A 230 36.59 5.49 27.79
CA TYR A 230 37.37 5.47 29.03
C TYR A 230 38.42 6.60 29.05
N ASN A 231 39.18 6.75 27.97
CA ASN A 231 40.14 7.84 27.84
C ASN A 231 39.43 9.20 27.86
N TRP A 232 38.28 9.34 27.19
CA TRP A 232 37.48 10.56 27.20
C TRP A 232 36.98 10.95 28.59
N MET A 233 36.46 10.00 29.35
CA MET A 233 36.08 10.20 30.76
C MET A 233 37.30 10.56 31.64
N ARG A 234 38.48 10.00 31.37
CA ARG A 234 39.70 10.29 32.14
C ARG A 234 40.25 11.69 31.85
N THR A 235 40.23 12.14 30.60
CA THR A 235 40.78 13.45 30.20
C THR A 235 39.86 14.60 30.62
N THR A 236 38.54 14.42 30.51
CA THR A 236 37.53 15.38 31.03
C THR A 236 37.65 15.56 32.53
N ARG A 237 37.87 14.47 33.28
CA ARG A 237 38.09 14.52 34.74
C ARG A 237 39.39 15.21 35.16
N LYS A 238 40.37 15.31 34.26
CA LYS A 238 41.66 16.00 34.51
C LYS A 238 41.72 17.43 33.96
N GLY A 239 40.61 17.98 33.45
CA GLY A 239 40.57 19.32 32.85
C GLY A 239 41.43 19.46 31.58
N GLY A 240 41.88 18.36 30.99
CA GLY A 240 42.69 18.35 29.78
C GLY A 240 41.82 18.35 28.53
N LYS A 241 42.22 19.11 27.49
CA LYS A 241 41.57 19.05 26.17
C LYS A 241 41.74 17.64 25.60
N PHE A 242 40.63 17.02 25.20
CA PHE A 242 40.63 15.71 24.56
C PHE A 242 41.25 15.83 23.16
N ALA A 243 42.51 15.43 22.99
CA ALA A 243 43.09 15.24 21.67
C ALA A 243 42.53 13.93 21.10
N GLY A 244 41.50 14.05 20.25
CA GLY A 244 40.92 12.90 19.56
C GLY A 244 41.96 12.23 18.66
N TYR A 245 42.21 10.93 18.87
CA TYR A 245 43.02 10.10 17.98
C TYR A 245 42.26 9.72 16.70
N PHE A 246 41.70 10.71 16.00
CA PHE A 246 41.08 10.50 14.70
C PHE A 246 41.57 11.57 13.73
N THR A 247 42.85 11.48 13.36
CA THR A 247 43.27 11.96 12.05
C THR A 247 42.78 10.92 11.03
N PRO A 248 41.83 11.25 10.14
CA PRO A 248 41.63 10.42 8.97
C PRO A 248 42.95 10.44 8.21
N SER A 249 43.46 9.26 7.85
CA SER A 249 44.58 9.15 6.94
C SER A 249 44.15 9.71 5.60
N ASP A 250 44.39 11.00 5.39
CA ASP A 250 44.47 11.60 4.07
C ASP A 250 45.49 10.81 3.25
N LYS A 251 44.97 10.00 2.31
CA LYS A 251 45.52 9.64 0.99
C LYS A 251 45.16 8.20 0.61
N VAL A 252 43.94 8.00 0.12
CA VAL A 252 43.72 7.28 -1.13
C VAL A 252 42.79 8.12 -1.98
N THR A 253 43.36 9.14 -2.62
CA THR A 253 42.69 9.85 -3.70
C THR A 253 42.49 8.83 -4.82
N ILE A 254 41.25 8.35 -4.98
CA ILE A 254 40.83 7.58 -6.16
C ILE A 254 40.96 8.54 -7.36
N HIS A 255 42.11 8.50 -8.01
CA HIS A 255 42.31 9.07 -9.34
C HIS A 255 41.64 8.14 -10.36
N VAL A 256 40.31 8.18 -10.44
CA VAL A 256 39.56 7.53 -11.53
C VAL A 256 38.48 8.49 -12.03
N THR A 257 38.85 9.14 -13.15
CA THR A 257 37.95 9.55 -14.25
C THR A 257 37.09 10.81 -14.07
N LYS A 258 37.75 11.98 -14.13
CA LYS A 258 37.21 13.16 -14.84
C LYS A 258 38.18 13.59 -15.94
N ARG A 259 38.31 12.78 -16.99
CA ARG A 259 38.78 13.24 -18.31
C ARG A 259 38.00 12.49 -19.39
N LYS A 260 37.43 13.29 -20.30
CA LYS A 260 36.63 12.96 -21.51
C LYS A 260 35.10 12.96 -21.35
N VAL A 261 34.55 14.16 -21.10
CA VAL A 261 33.36 14.66 -21.83
C VAL A 261 33.61 16.14 -22.13
N GLN A 262 34.59 16.40 -23.00
CA GLN A 262 34.77 17.64 -23.74
C GLN A 262 35.65 17.23 -24.93
N GLN A 263 35.14 17.38 -26.15
CA GLN A 263 35.56 16.75 -27.42
C GLN A 263 35.03 15.30 -27.50
N TYR A 264 33.87 15.03 -28.09
CA TYR A 264 33.29 15.44 -29.37
C TYR A 264 31.75 15.53 -29.27
#